data_AF-A0A960KCL6-F1
#
_entry.id   AF-A0A960KCL6-F1
#
_cell.length_a   1.000
_cell.length_b   1.000
_cell.length_c   1.000
_cell.angle_alpha   90.00
_cell.angle_beta   90.00
_cell.angle_gamma   90.00
#
_symmetry.space_group_name_H-M   'P 1'
#
loop_
_entity.id
_entity.type
_entity.pdbx_description
1 polymer ?
#
loop_
_entity_poly.entity_id
_entity_poly.type
_entity_poly.pdbx_seq_one_letter_code
_entity_poly.pdbx_strand_id
1 'polypeptide(L)'
;MSEPTSDPKPNLADWEALAAKDLKGRSPNDLTRTRPEGIEVKPLYTAADTDGLDTDTLPGFEPFTRGVRATMYANRPWTIRQY
;
A
#
# COMPACT_ATOMS: atom_id res chain seq x y z
N MET A 1 24.81 24.28 13.64
CA MET A 1 23.85 23.65 12.72
C MET A 1 23.48 22.34 13.40
N SER A 2 22.39 22.34 14.15
CA SER A 2 22.05 21.28 15.09
C SER A 2 21.52 20.06 14.33
N GLU A 3 22.06 18.88 14.63
CA GLU A 3 21.59 17.60 14.08
C GLU A 3 20.13 17.35 14.46
N PRO A 4 19.28 16.80 13.56
CA PRO A 4 17.95 16.38 13.95
C PRO A 4 18.07 15.12 14.82
N THR A 5 17.69 15.24 16.10
CA THR A 5 17.49 14.11 17.01
C THR A 5 16.51 13.13 16.37
N SER A 6 17.00 11.95 15.97
CA SER A 6 16.16 10.86 15.46
C SER A 6 15.42 10.22 16.63
N ASP A 7 14.18 10.64 16.89
CA ASP A 7 13.27 9.89 17.75
C ASP A 7 13.13 8.44 17.24
N PRO A 8 13.08 7.43 18.14
CA PRO A 8 12.88 6.05 17.73
C PRO A 8 11.49 5.92 17.09
N LYS A 9 11.47 5.54 15.80
CA LYS A 9 10.21 5.28 15.09
C LYS A 9 9.57 4.02 15.66
N PRO A 10 8.27 4.04 16.01
CA PRO A 10 7.55 2.86 16.46
C PRO A 10 7.62 1.78 15.37
N ASN A 11 7.79 0.53 15.79
CA ASN A 11 7.91 -0.62 14.90
C ASN A 11 6.56 -1.36 14.75
N LEU A 12 6.54 -2.41 13.91
CA LEU A 12 5.33 -3.17 13.64
C LEU A 12 4.78 -3.91 14.87
N ALA A 13 5.65 -4.38 15.77
CA ALA A 13 5.24 -5.04 17.01
C ALA A 13 4.60 -4.07 18.00
N ASP A 14 5.07 -2.81 18.06
CA ASP A 14 4.44 -1.76 18.86
C ASP A 14 3.02 -1.47 18.38
N TRP A 15 2.82 -1.48 17.05
CA TRP A 15 1.50 -1.35 16.45
C TRP A 15 0.60 -2.55 16.75
N GLU A 16 1.10 -3.79 16.62
CA GLU A 16 0.33 -4.99 16.93
C GLU A 16 -0.14 -5.01 18.38
N ALA A 17 0.73 -4.59 19.32
CA ALA A 17 0.39 -4.49 20.74
C ALA A 17 -0.70 -3.43 21.00
N LEU A 18 -0.61 -2.28 20.34
CA LEU A 18 -1.62 -1.23 20.44
C LEU A 18 -2.96 -1.67 19.83
N ALA A 19 -2.92 -2.28 18.65
CA ALA A 19 -4.10 -2.79 17.96
C ALA A 19 -4.79 -3.91 18.76
N ALA A 20 -4.02 -4.82 19.37
CA ALA A 20 -4.57 -5.85 20.25
C ALA A 20 -5.24 -5.24 21.50
N LYS A 21 -4.68 -4.16 22.06
CA LYS A 21 -5.28 -3.43 23.18
C LYS A 21 -6.61 -2.79 22.78
N ASP A 22 -6.67 -2.12 21.63
CA ASP A 22 -7.89 -1.49 21.12
C ASP A 22 -8.98 -2.53 20.78
N LEU A 23 -8.56 -3.71 20.30
CA LEU A 23 -9.44 -4.83 19.99
C LEU A 23 -9.84 -5.68 21.20
N LYS A 24 -9.49 -5.25 22.42
CA LYS A 24 -9.77 -5.93 23.70
C LYS A 24 -9.20 -7.35 23.76
N GLY A 25 -7.98 -7.54 23.28
CA GLY A 25 -7.26 -8.82 23.28
C GLY A 25 -7.52 -9.71 22.06
N ARG A 26 -8.32 -9.26 21.08
CA ARG A 26 -8.44 -9.93 19.78
C ARG A 26 -7.25 -9.61 18.89
N SER A 27 -6.95 -10.51 17.95
CA SER A 27 -5.80 -10.35 17.07
C SER A 27 -6.08 -9.26 16.03
N PRO A 28 -5.11 -8.41 15.67
CA PRO A 28 -5.22 -7.53 14.51
C PRO A 28 -5.55 -8.30 13.22
N ASN A 29 -5.16 -9.57 13.11
CA ASN A 29 -5.48 -10.43 11.97
C ASN A 29 -6.98 -10.71 11.82
N ASP A 30 -7.78 -10.60 12.88
CA ASP A 30 -9.24 -10.75 12.83
C ASP A 30 -9.91 -9.65 11.98
N LEU A 31 -9.20 -8.55 11.71
CA LEU A 31 -9.64 -7.48 10.83
C LEU A 31 -9.38 -7.78 9.34
N THR A 32 -8.69 -8.87 9.02
CA THR A 32 -8.41 -9.27 7.63
C THR A 32 -9.72 -9.59 6.92
N ARG A 33 -9.93 -8.96 5.76
CA ARG A 33 -11.14 -9.16 4.97
C ARG A 33 -10.85 -10.00 3.74
N THR A 34 -11.48 -11.16 3.65
CA THR A 34 -11.50 -11.97 2.43
C THR A 34 -12.51 -11.40 1.46
N ARG A 35 -12.07 -11.08 0.24
CA ARG A 35 -12.96 -10.64 -0.83
C ARG A 35 -13.57 -11.86 -1.55
N PRO A 36 -14.70 -11.71 -2.26
CA PRO A 36 -15.29 -12.79 -3.06
C PRO A 36 -14.33 -13.38 -4.10
N GLU A 37 -13.33 -12.62 -4.52
CA GLU A 37 -12.25 -13.07 -5.41
C GLU A 37 -11.23 -14.02 -4.74
N GLY A 38 -11.38 -14.31 -3.43
CA GLY A 38 -10.45 -15.15 -2.66
C GLY A 38 -9.19 -14.43 -2.18
N ILE A 39 -9.13 -13.09 -2.33
CA ILE A 39 -7.98 -12.28 -1.93
C ILE A 39 -8.17 -11.79 -0.50
N GLU A 40 -7.17 -12.01 0.35
CA GLU A 40 -7.12 -11.48 1.71
C GLU A 40 -6.55 -10.07 1.73
N VAL A 41 -7.31 -9.14 2.28
CA VAL A 41 -6.88 -7.74 2.46
C VAL A 41 -6.43 -7.56 3.90
N LYS A 42 -5.14 -7.27 4.08
CA LYS A 42 -4.54 -7.01 5.39
C LYS A 42 -5.06 -5.69 5.98
N PRO A 43 -5.14 -5.56 7.31
CA PRO A 43 -5.57 -4.31 7.97
C PRO A 43 -4.52 -3.19 7.90
N LEU A 44 -3.25 -3.53 7.70
CA LEU A 44 -2.14 -2.59 7.55
C LEU A 44 -1.15 -3.10 6.50
N TYR A 45 -0.65 -2.20 5.66
CA TYR A 45 0.44 -2.43 4.72
C TYR A 45 1.59 -1.47 5.06
N THR A 46 2.82 -1.96 4.95
CA THR A 46 4.04 -1.24 5.31
C THR A 46 5.01 -1.19 4.13
N ALA A 47 6.11 -0.45 4.29
CA ALA A 47 7.17 -0.41 3.28
C ALA A 47 7.77 -1.80 3.00
N ALA A 48 7.71 -2.73 3.98
CA ALA A 48 8.15 -4.11 3.77
C ALA A 48 7.24 -4.87 2.79
N ASP A 49 5.95 -4.53 2.69
CA ASP A 49 5.05 -5.14 1.71
C ASP A 49 5.33 -4.65 0.27
N THR A 50 6.08 -3.55 0.13
CA THR A 50 6.56 -3.07 -1.17
C THR A 50 7.98 -3.53 -1.51
N ASP A 51 8.68 -4.14 -0.55
CA ASP A 51 10.05 -4.59 -0.73
C ASP A 51 10.09 -5.75 -1.72
N GLY A 52 10.91 -5.63 -2.77
CA GLY A 52 10.98 -6.59 -3.87
C GLY A 52 9.93 -6.42 -4.98
N LEU A 53 9.00 -5.46 -4.88
CA LEU A 53 8.19 -5.05 -6.02
C LEU A 53 9.01 -4.15 -6.96
N ASP A 54 8.91 -4.38 -8.27
CA ASP A 54 9.45 -3.46 -9.28
C ASP A 54 8.60 -2.20 -9.35
N THR A 55 8.83 -1.32 -8.37
CA THR A 55 8.08 -0.07 -8.21
C THR A 55 8.67 1.04 -9.07
N ASP A 56 9.90 0.93 -9.56
CA ASP A 56 10.58 1.96 -10.34
C ASP A 56 10.22 1.96 -11.84
N THR A 57 9.25 1.12 -12.24
CA THR A 57 8.73 1.10 -13.61
C THR A 57 8.22 2.47 -14.07
N LEU A 58 8.37 2.75 -15.36
CA LEU A 58 7.89 3.98 -16.00
C LEU A 58 6.67 3.70 -16.88
N PRO A 59 5.63 4.57 -16.85
CA PRO A 59 4.48 4.42 -17.73
C PRO A 59 4.92 4.51 -19.21
N GLY A 60 4.32 3.70 -20.07
CA GLY A 60 4.68 3.62 -21.49
C GLY A 60 5.82 2.65 -21.83
N PHE A 61 6.40 1.98 -20.84
CA PHE A 61 7.42 0.95 -21.01
C PHE A 61 6.96 -0.38 -20.38
N GLU A 62 7.45 -1.50 -20.92
CA GLU A 62 7.21 -2.83 -20.36
C GLU A 62 7.70 -2.90 -18.90
N PRO A 63 6.98 -3.55 -17.96
CA PRO A 63 5.78 -4.40 -18.09
C PRO A 63 4.43 -3.65 -18.11
N PHE A 64 4.44 -2.33 -18.32
CA PHE A 64 3.26 -1.47 -18.38
C PHE A 64 2.40 -1.44 -17.11
N THR A 65 2.94 -1.84 -15.95
CA THR A 65 2.25 -1.82 -14.66
C THR A 65 1.68 -0.43 -14.32
N ARG A 66 2.40 0.64 -14.70
CA ARG A 66 1.97 2.03 -14.52
C ARG A 66 1.19 2.62 -15.71
N GLY A 67 0.88 1.81 -16.71
CA GLY A 67 0.09 2.18 -17.88
C GLY A 67 0.86 2.19 -19.20
N VAL A 68 0.11 2.18 -20.29
CA VAL A 68 0.62 1.96 -21.67
C VAL A 68 1.11 3.22 -22.38
N ARG A 69 0.83 4.42 -21.85
CA ARG A 69 1.19 5.71 -22.45
C ARG A 69 2.08 6.47 -21.48
N ALA A 70 3.17 7.07 -21.96
CA ALA A 70 4.09 7.82 -21.10
C ALA A 70 3.43 8.93 -20.27
N THR A 71 2.43 9.61 -20.85
CA THR A 71 1.71 10.71 -20.18
C THR A 71 0.37 10.28 -19.56
N MET A 72 -0.06 9.02 -19.78
CA MET A 72 -1.40 8.52 -19.42
C MET A 72 -2.50 9.58 -19.63
N TYR A 73 -3.25 9.91 -18.58
CA TYR A 73 -4.37 10.83 -18.60
C TYR A 73 -4.00 12.29 -18.36
N ALA A 74 -2.71 12.62 -18.19
CA ALA A 74 -2.27 14.00 -17.94
C ALA A 74 -2.53 14.92 -19.16
N ASN A 75 -2.41 14.39 -20.38
CA ASN A 75 -2.68 15.15 -21.62
C ASN A 75 -4.07 14.86 -22.21
N ARG A 76 -4.53 13.61 -22.16
CA ARG A 76 -5.85 13.20 -22.68
C ARG A 76 -6.56 12.32 -21.66
N PRO A 77 -7.69 12.76 -21.07
CA PRO A 77 -8.43 11.95 -20.10
C PRO A 77 -9.01 10.69 -20.75
N TRP A 78 -9.47 9.76 -19.92
CA TRP A 78 -10.11 8.53 -20.41
C TRP A 78 -11.37 8.87 -21.22
N THR A 79 -11.63 8.10 -22.28
CA THR A 79 -12.81 8.29 -23.12
C THR A 79 -14.06 7.86 -22.36
N ILE A 80 -15.04 8.74 -22.20
CA ILE A 80 -16.38 8.35 -21.71
C ILE A 80 -17.08 7.59 -22.85
N ARG A 81 -17.47 6.34 -22.59
CA ARG A 81 -18.23 5.51 -23.55
C ARG A 81 -19.60 5.21 -22.97
N GLN A 82 -20.63 5.78 -23.58
CA GLN A 82 -22.03 5.44 -23.32
C GLN A 82 -22.47 4.39 -24.32
N TYR A 83 -23.12 3.34 -23.82
CA TYR A 83 -23.71 2.24 -24.60
C TYR A 83 -25.22 2.41 -24.67
#